data_AF-A0A317H283-F1
#
_entry.id   AF-A0A317H283-F1
#
_cell.length_a   1.000
_cell.length_b   1.000
_cell.length_c   1.000
_cell.angle_alpha   90.00
_cell.angle_beta   90.00
_cell.angle_gamma   90.00
#
_symmetry.space_group_name_H-M   'P 1'
#
loop_
_entity.id
_entity.type
_entity.pdbx_description
1 polymer ?
#
loop_
_entity_poly.entity_id
_entity_poly.type
_entity_poly.pdbx_seq_one_letter_code
_entity_poly.pdbx_strand_id
1 'polypeptide(L)'
;MSKSNGTHFLPGENLNIRSEWHRHAAPRYGRACVHAPGRVHMSVFDFSKMAPGLGGGGLGISVDTAYSQLLISTGTGDGSGLNATGRHLLELFKRCVGYDRDDLSVNVARRIRYAHAGFGSNVTFNTALMAGLNALFGSPFSIHEIWTMLTQNYVENAEDGQHIYYGLDTGVGEACVLYGGLVWIDEGVGVGDGRYLGSVPARDLWVVTAVGKVERLAGEAMRALGEAAAKGLGDKSEADVVA
;
A
#
# COMPACT_ATOMS: atom_id res chain seq x y z
N MET A 1 -9.47 -14.00 -23.09
CA MET A 1 -8.77 -13.01 -22.22
C MET A 1 -9.01 -11.63 -22.79
N SER A 2 -10.01 -10.92 -22.25
CA SER A 2 -10.38 -9.57 -22.68
C SER A 2 -9.42 -8.58 -22.01
N LYS A 3 -8.65 -7.84 -22.80
CA LYS A 3 -7.89 -6.68 -22.33
C LYS A 3 -8.91 -5.59 -21.99
N SER A 4 -9.07 -5.28 -20.72
CA SER A 4 -9.81 -4.08 -20.32
C SER A 4 -9.04 -2.86 -20.86
N ASN A 5 -9.68 -2.09 -21.74
CA ASN A 5 -9.25 -0.72 -22.10
C ASN A 5 -9.46 0.20 -20.88
N GLY A 6 -8.70 -0.02 -19.80
CA GLY A 6 -8.51 1.00 -18.78
C GLY A 6 -7.59 2.07 -19.38
N THR A 7 -8.05 3.30 -19.49
CA THR A 7 -7.24 4.41 -19.99
C THR A 7 -6.04 4.62 -19.07
N HIS A 8 -4.88 4.13 -19.49
CA HIS A 8 -3.61 4.45 -18.86
C HIS A 8 -3.32 5.95 -19.02
N PHE A 9 -2.66 6.56 -18.04
CA PHE A 9 -2.28 7.96 -18.05
C PHE A 9 -0.89 8.16 -17.45
N LEU A 10 -0.28 9.32 -17.67
CA LEU A 10 1.05 9.63 -17.16
C LEU A 10 1.00 10.11 -15.71
N PRO A 11 2.08 9.90 -14.93
CA PRO A 11 2.23 10.50 -13.61
C PRO A 11 1.99 12.02 -13.63
N GLY A 12 1.24 12.54 -12.65
CA GLY A 12 0.86 13.95 -12.59
C GLY A 12 -0.39 14.35 -13.38
N GLU A 13 -0.93 13.46 -14.22
CA GLU A 13 -2.24 13.63 -14.85
C GLU A 13 -3.36 13.15 -13.92
N ASN A 14 -4.58 13.68 -14.10
CA ASN A 14 -5.79 13.26 -13.39
C ASN A 14 -5.69 13.23 -11.85
N LEU A 15 -4.90 14.14 -11.28
CA LEU A 15 -4.80 14.29 -9.83
C LEU A 15 -6.12 14.82 -9.25
N ASN A 16 -6.64 14.12 -8.24
CA ASN A 16 -7.71 14.62 -7.41
C ASN A 16 -7.09 15.45 -6.29
N ILE A 17 -7.28 16.77 -6.33
CA ILE A 17 -6.80 17.71 -5.29
C ILE A 17 -8.00 18.49 -4.77
N ARG A 18 -8.27 18.34 -3.47
CA ARG A 18 -9.36 19.02 -2.79
C ARG A 18 -8.92 20.37 -2.25
N SER A 19 -9.86 21.32 -2.18
CA SER A 19 -9.59 22.69 -1.77
C SER A 19 -8.90 22.81 -0.40
N GLU A 20 -9.31 21.94 0.52
CA GLU A 20 -8.83 21.82 1.89
C GLU A 20 -7.43 21.24 2.00
N TRP A 21 -6.86 20.70 0.92
CA TRP A 21 -5.49 20.19 0.88
C TRP A 21 -4.48 21.23 0.41
N HIS A 22 -4.93 22.38 -0.09
CA HIS A 22 -4.00 23.44 -0.47
C HIS A 22 -3.32 24.04 0.75
N ARG A 23 -2.00 24.02 0.72
CA ARG A 23 -1.10 24.64 1.70
C ARG A 23 -0.05 25.45 0.94
N HIS A 24 0.57 26.38 1.63
CA HIS A 24 1.84 26.96 1.20
C HIS A 24 2.90 26.46 2.16
N ALA A 25 3.74 25.53 1.70
CA ALA A 25 4.82 24.98 2.51
C ALA A 25 6.10 24.83 1.67
N ALA A 26 7.23 24.97 2.35
CA ALA A 26 8.56 24.74 1.78
C ALA A 26 9.29 23.69 2.63
N PRO A 27 10.32 23.02 2.08
CA PRO A 27 11.16 22.11 2.86
C PRO A 27 11.69 22.81 4.12
N ARG A 28 11.39 22.23 5.29
CA ARG A 28 11.87 22.71 6.59
C ARG A 28 13.16 22.03 7.01
N TYR A 29 13.38 20.81 6.49
CA TYR A 29 14.56 20.01 6.75
C TYR A 29 15.24 19.65 5.43
N GLY A 30 16.57 19.42 5.46
CA GLY A 30 17.30 18.98 4.27
C GLY A 30 17.12 17.50 3.96
N ARG A 31 16.62 16.70 4.92
CA ARG A 31 16.48 15.25 4.82
C ARG A 31 15.38 14.73 5.75
N ALA A 32 14.63 13.74 5.29
CA ALA A 32 13.68 12.94 6.05
C ALA A 32 13.95 11.45 5.82
N CYS A 33 13.93 10.65 6.88
CA CYS A 33 14.05 9.19 6.84
C CYS A 33 12.75 8.59 7.33
N VAL A 34 12.16 7.69 6.54
CA VAL A 34 10.89 7.04 6.89
C VAL A 34 11.07 5.54 6.90
N HIS A 35 10.58 4.93 7.97
CA HIS A 35 10.42 3.50 8.13
C HIS A 35 8.94 3.18 8.09
N ALA A 36 8.51 2.41 7.10
CA ALA A 36 7.12 2.00 6.96
C ALA A 36 7.00 0.48 7.12
N PRO A 37 6.23 0.00 8.11
CA PRO A 37 6.01 -1.44 8.29
C PRO A 37 5.20 -1.99 7.13
N GLY A 38 5.30 -3.30 6.90
CA GLY A 38 4.38 -4.03 6.05
C GLY A 38 3.02 -4.16 6.73
N ARG A 39 2.07 -4.72 6.00
CA ARG A 39 0.73 -4.98 6.53
C ARG A 39 0.17 -6.28 6.00
N VAL A 40 -0.78 -6.86 6.72
CA VAL A 40 -1.66 -7.93 6.25
C VAL A 40 -3.06 -7.34 6.13
N HIS A 41 -3.66 -7.41 4.95
CA HIS A 41 -5.08 -7.10 4.76
C HIS A 41 -5.84 -8.41 4.84
N MET A 42 -6.69 -8.53 5.85
CA MET A 42 -7.26 -9.81 6.26
C MET A 42 -8.59 -10.06 5.57
N SER A 43 -9.39 -9.01 5.36
CA SER A 43 -10.73 -9.13 4.80
C SER A 43 -11.17 -7.80 4.20
N VAL A 44 -11.72 -7.87 2.99
CA VAL A 44 -12.55 -6.82 2.40
C VAL A 44 -13.99 -7.11 2.83
N PHE A 45 -14.73 -6.11 3.31
CA PHE A 45 -16.10 -6.33 3.77
C PHE A 45 -17.09 -6.46 2.62
N ASP A 46 -16.98 -5.59 1.61
CA ASP A 46 -17.89 -5.57 0.47
C ASP A 46 -17.16 -5.37 -0.86
N PHE A 47 -16.85 -6.47 -1.55
CA PHE A 47 -16.24 -6.42 -2.87
C PHE A 47 -17.09 -5.72 -3.92
N SER A 48 -18.42 -5.66 -3.77
CA SER A 48 -19.30 -5.00 -4.75
C SER A 48 -19.13 -3.49 -4.78
N LYS A 49 -18.56 -2.91 -3.70
CA LYS A 49 -18.24 -1.49 -3.58
C LYS A 49 -16.81 -1.15 -3.98
N MET A 50 -16.02 -2.12 -4.43
CA MET A 50 -14.65 -1.86 -4.91
C MET A 50 -14.68 -1.16 -6.28
N ALA A 51 -14.07 0.01 -6.34
CA ALA A 51 -13.94 0.82 -7.55
C ALA A 51 -12.72 1.75 -7.43
N PRO A 52 -12.29 2.42 -8.51
CA PRO A 52 -11.34 3.53 -8.43
C PRO A 52 -11.67 4.52 -7.31
N GLY A 53 -10.74 4.69 -6.37
CA GLY A 53 -10.95 5.40 -5.11
C GLY A 53 -11.19 4.46 -3.93
N LEU A 54 -11.64 5.02 -2.81
CA LEU A 54 -11.90 4.26 -1.58
C LEU A 54 -13.19 3.44 -1.70
N GLY A 55 -13.14 2.13 -1.53
CA GLY A 55 -14.34 1.28 -1.59
C GLY A 55 -14.19 -0.05 -0.85
N GLY A 56 -15.33 -0.64 -0.47
CA GLY A 56 -15.40 -2.01 0.08
C GLY A 56 -14.90 -2.24 1.50
N GLY A 57 -14.11 -1.31 2.06
CA GLY A 57 -13.67 -1.34 3.47
C GLY A 57 -12.89 -2.59 3.85
N GLY A 58 -12.70 -2.81 5.14
CA GLY A 58 -12.11 -4.05 5.64
C GLY A 58 -11.33 -3.95 6.94
N LEU A 59 -10.63 -5.05 7.24
CA LEU A 59 -9.74 -5.19 8.39
C LEU A 59 -8.31 -5.49 7.93
N GLY A 60 -7.35 -4.88 8.60
CA GLY A 60 -5.94 -5.17 8.38
C GLY A 60 -5.10 -4.96 9.63
N ILE A 61 -3.88 -5.47 9.60
CA ILE A 61 -2.93 -5.31 10.70
C ILE A 61 -1.54 -4.97 10.19
N SER A 62 -0.85 -4.07 10.86
CA SER A 62 0.56 -3.75 10.58
C SER A 62 1.47 -4.85 11.12
N VAL A 63 2.51 -5.20 10.37
CA VAL A 63 3.50 -6.22 10.76
C VAL A 63 4.91 -5.67 10.60
N ASP A 64 5.80 -6.01 11.53
CA ASP A 64 7.20 -5.58 11.53
C ASP A 64 8.14 -6.53 10.75
N THR A 65 7.64 -7.71 10.38
CA THR A 65 8.39 -8.75 9.65
C THR A 65 8.78 -8.34 8.22
N ALA A 66 8.09 -7.34 7.66
CA ALA A 66 8.40 -6.71 6.39
C ALA A 66 8.41 -5.19 6.59
N TYR A 67 9.30 -4.47 5.91
CA TYR A 67 9.30 -3.01 5.92
C TYR A 67 9.97 -2.41 4.69
N SER A 68 9.61 -1.16 4.41
CA SER A 68 10.32 -0.29 3.47
C SER A 68 11.01 0.84 4.23
N GLN A 69 12.16 1.27 3.72
CA GLN A 69 12.88 2.43 4.23
C GLN A 69 13.15 3.39 3.07
N LEU A 70 12.66 4.61 3.21
CA LEU A 70 12.84 5.68 2.23
C LEU A 70 13.63 6.82 2.84
N LEU A 71 14.42 7.44 1.98
CA LEU A 71 15.15 8.63 2.29
C LEU A 71 14.80 9.73 1.29
N ILE A 72 14.33 10.85 1.82
CA ILE A 72 13.87 11.99 1.03
C ILE A 72 14.73 13.19 1.38
N SER A 73 15.20 13.94 0.40
CA SER A 73 16.08 15.10 0.63
C SER A 73 15.89 16.19 -0.41
N THR A 74 16.23 17.42 -0.05
CA THR A 74 16.40 18.52 -1.00
C THR A 74 17.76 18.44 -1.69
N GLY A 75 17.82 18.63 -3.00
CA GLY A 75 19.03 18.57 -3.83
C GLY A 75 18.79 17.80 -5.13
N THR A 76 19.75 17.88 -6.05
CA THR A 76 19.73 17.13 -7.31
C THR A 76 19.92 15.63 -7.02
N GLY A 77 18.80 14.92 -6.91
CA GLY A 77 18.75 13.48 -7.07
C GLY A 77 18.62 13.13 -8.54
N ASP A 78 19.04 11.92 -8.91
CA ASP A 78 18.77 11.35 -10.23
C ASP A 78 17.31 10.88 -10.40
N GLY A 79 16.47 10.99 -9.35
CA GLY A 79 15.08 10.54 -9.36
C GLY A 79 14.90 9.03 -9.60
N SER A 80 16.00 8.27 -9.63
CA SER A 80 16.03 6.88 -10.11
C SER A 80 15.29 5.90 -9.18
N GLY A 81 14.98 6.32 -7.96
CA GLY A 81 14.24 5.53 -6.98
C GLY A 81 12.72 5.49 -7.19
N LEU A 82 12.14 6.38 -8.00
CA LEU A 82 10.68 6.49 -8.17
C LEU A 82 10.17 5.70 -9.38
N ASN A 83 9.24 4.78 -9.11
CA ASN A 83 8.37 4.19 -10.13
C ASN A 83 7.27 5.20 -10.55
N ALA A 84 6.43 4.84 -11.53
CA ALA A 84 5.41 5.73 -12.06
C ALA A 84 4.40 6.20 -10.98
N THR A 85 3.97 5.30 -10.09
CA THR A 85 3.11 5.66 -8.96
C THR A 85 3.81 6.63 -8.00
N GLY A 86 5.10 6.44 -7.71
CA GLY A 86 5.89 7.34 -6.88
C GLY A 86 6.05 8.73 -7.50
N ARG A 87 6.26 8.81 -8.82
CA ARG A 87 6.29 10.10 -9.55
C ARG A 87 4.93 10.82 -9.45
N HIS A 88 3.83 10.07 -9.55
CA HIS A 88 2.48 10.63 -9.47
C HIS A 88 2.19 11.20 -8.07
N LEU A 89 2.58 10.49 -7.00
CA LEU A 89 2.40 10.96 -5.63
C LEU A 89 3.34 12.12 -5.26
N LEU A 90 4.56 12.15 -5.81
CA LEU A 90 5.44 13.30 -5.67
C LEU A 90 4.79 14.56 -6.25
N GLU A 91 4.22 14.45 -7.46
CA GLU A 91 3.51 15.55 -8.11
C GLU A 91 2.23 15.95 -7.36
N LEU A 92 1.46 14.98 -6.86
CA LEU A 92 0.31 15.24 -5.97
C LEU A 92 0.72 16.11 -4.78
N PHE A 93 1.77 15.69 -4.07
CA PHE A 93 2.26 16.40 -2.90
C PHE A 93 2.71 17.82 -3.28
N LYS A 94 3.55 17.95 -4.31
CA LYS A 94 4.06 19.25 -4.82
C LYS A 94 2.91 20.22 -5.08
N ARG A 95 1.85 19.79 -5.77
CA ARG A 95 0.68 20.63 -6.05
C ARG A 95 -0.13 20.97 -4.79
N CYS A 96 -0.25 20.04 -3.84
CA CYS A 96 -0.96 20.32 -2.58
C CYS A 96 -0.23 21.39 -1.75
N VAL A 97 1.10 21.46 -1.78
CA VAL A 97 1.88 22.45 -1.01
C VAL A 97 2.33 23.69 -1.81
N GLY A 98 1.99 23.76 -3.09
CA GLY A 98 2.41 24.84 -3.99
C GLY A 98 3.93 24.87 -4.23
N TYR A 99 4.56 23.72 -4.42
CA TYR A 99 6.00 23.58 -4.59
C TYR A 99 6.38 23.18 -6.03
N ASP A 100 6.88 24.13 -6.80
CA ASP A 100 7.11 23.93 -8.25
C ASP A 100 8.55 23.50 -8.60
N ARG A 101 9.45 23.40 -7.62
CA ARG A 101 10.86 23.09 -7.86
C ARG A 101 11.08 21.59 -8.05
N ASP A 102 12.03 21.24 -8.92
CA ASP A 102 12.44 19.86 -9.23
C ASP A 102 13.76 19.48 -8.53
N ASP A 103 13.84 19.77 -7.23
CA ASP A 103 15.01 19.51 -6.39
C ASP A 103 14.69 18.58 -5.21
N LEU A 104 13.69 17.72 -5.36
CA LEU A 104 13.37 16.67 -4.38
C LEU A 104 13.94 15.33 -4.87
N SER A 105 14.71 14.68 -4.01
CA SER A 105 15.29 13.36 -4.26
C SER A 105 14.66 12.32 -3.35
N VAL A 106 14.36 11.15 -3.90
CA VAL A 106 13.83 9.99 -3.17
C VAL A 106 14.74 8.79 -3.42
N ASN A 107 15.44 8.35 -2.38
CA ASN A 107 16.25 7.14 -2.36
C ASN A 107 15.52 6.04 -1.58
N VAL A 108 15.42 4.86 -2.18
CA VAL A 108 14.78 3.70 -1.55
C VAL A 108 15.84 2.79 -0.96
N ALA A 109 16.20 3.03 0.30
CA ALA A 109 17.22 2.28 1.01
C ALA A 109 16.83 0.81 1.21
N ARG A 110 15.53 0.54 1.37
CA ARG A 110 15.00 -0.83 1.47
C ARG A 110 13.58 -0.92 0.93
N ARG A 111 13.29 -1.96 0.15
CA ARG A 111 11.94 -2.37 -0.24
C ARG A 111 11.56 -3.65 0.46
N ILE A 112 10.25 -3.86 0.65
CA ILE A 112 9.71 -5.17 0.97
C ILE A 112 10.14 -6.15 -0.14
N ARG A 113 10.86 -7.21 0.26
CA ARG A 113 11.63 -8.09 -0.64
C ARG A 113 10.75 -8.86 -1.64
N TYR A 114 9.61 -9.36 -1.19
CA TYR A 114 8.73 -10.22 -2.00
C TYR A 114 7.56 -9.39 -2.51
N ALA A 115 7.68 -8.89 -3.74
CA ALA A 115 6.58 -8.24 -4.44
C ALA A 115 5.38 -9.20 -4.53
N HIS A 116 4.17 -8.66 -4.41
CA HIS A 116 2.91 -9.43 -4.48
C HIS A 116 2.73 -10.55 -3.44
N ALA A 117 3.55 -10.62 -2.40
CA ALA A 117 3.41 -11.60 -1.31
C ALA A 117 2.36 -11.22 -0.24
N GLY A 118 1.45 -10.30 -0.55
CA GLY A 118 0.39 -9.87 0.37
C GLY A 118 0.78 -8.80 1.42
N PHE A 119 2.06 -8.43 1.54
CA PHE A 119 2.54 -7.45 2.52
C PHE A 119 2.29 -5.97 2.17
N GLY A 120 1.60 -5.71 1.07
CA GLY A 120 1.29 -4.35 0.61
C GLY A 120 2.53 -3.55 0.18
N SER A 121 3.41 -4.11 -0.65
CA SER A 121 4.65 -3.43 -1.10
C SER A 121 4.42 -2.07 -1.74
N ASN A 122 3.42 -1.94 -2.62
CA ASN A 122 3.07 -0.68 -3.28
C ASN A 122 2.50 0.32 -2.28
N VAL A 123 1.48 -0.08 -1.51
CA VAL A 123 0.85 0.75 -0.48
C VAL A 123 1.87 1.25 0.54
N THR A 124 2.75 0.36 1.02
CA THR A 124 3.81 0.71 1.99
C THR A 124 4.76 1.75 1.41
N PHE A 125 5.19 1.58 0.16
CA PHE A 125 6.07 2.53 -0.52
C PHE A 125 5.38 3.89 -0.73
N ASN A 126 4.15 3.89 -1.27
CA ASN A 126 3.36 5.09 -1.53
C ASN A 126 3.09 5.88 -0.23
N THR A 127 2.72 5.17 0.83
CA THR A 127 2.49 5.77 2.15
C THR A 127 3.77 6.33 2.75
N ALA A 128 4.89 5.59 2.66
CA ALA A 128 6.19 6.06 3.14
C ALA A 128 6.66 7.32 2.40
N LEU A 129 6.40 7.39 1.09
CA LEU A 129 6.73 8.54 0.26
C LEU A 129 5.97 9.78 0.73
N MET A 130 4.64 9.70 0.85
CA MET A 130 3.81 10.81 1.32
C MET A 130 4.17 11.24 2.76
N ALA A 131 4.38 10.27 3.66
CA ALA A 131 4.80 10.57 5.03
C ALA A 131 6.17 11.25 5.08
N GLY A 132 7.11 10.83 4.23
CA GLY A 132 8.46 11.41 4.17
C GLY A 132 8.47 12.81 3.58
N LEU A 133 7.68 13.05 2.53
CA LEU A 133 7.50 14.38 1.97
C LEU A 133 6.87 15.31 2.99
N ASN A 134 5.81 14.84 3.67
CA ASN A 134 5.17 15.58 4.75
C ASN A 134 6.19 15.93 5.85
N ALA A 135 6.99 14.97 6.31
CA ALA A 135 8.03 15.20 7.31
C ALA A 135 9.07 16.22 6.84
N LEU A 136 9.58 16.11 5.60
CA LEU A 136 10.56 17.03 5.02
C LEU A 136 10.06 18.48 5.01
N PHE A 137 8.76 18.69 4.77
CA PHE A 137 8.10 19.99 4.72
C PHE A 137 7.61 20.50 6.08
N GLY A 138 7.97 19.83 7.18
CA GLY A 138 7.57 20.25 8.53
C GLY A 138 6.15 19.84 8.93
N SER A 139 5.63 18.79 8.31
CA SER A 139 4.33 18.16 8.56
C SER A 139 3.10 19.04 8.32
N PRO A 140 2.92 19.63 7.12
CA PRO A 140 1.75 20.44 6.79
C PRO A 140 0.42 19.67 6.76
N PHE A 141 0.45 18.34 6.66
CA PHE A 141 -0.71 17.48 6.64
C PHE A 141 -0.77 16.54 7.85
N SER A 142 -1.97 16.36 8.37
CA SER A 142 -2.30 15.32 9.35
C SER A 142 -2.25 13.93 8.73
N ILE A 143 -2.18 12.91 9.60
CA ILE A 143 -2.23 11.51 9.19
C ILE A 143 -3.51 11.22 8.38
N HIS A 144 -4.65 11.77 8.83
CA HIS A 144 -5.92 11.58 8.15
C HIS A 144 -5.94 12.21 6.76
N GLU A 145 -5.38 13.42 6.61
CA GLU A 145 -5.27 14.06 5.29
C GLU A 145 -4.41 13.23 4.34
N ILE A 146 -3.24 12.75 4.79
CA ILE A 146 -2.38 11.87 3.99
C ILE A 146 -3.14 10.60 3.58
N TRP A 147 -3.86 9.97 4.51
CA TRP A 147 -4.68 8.80 4.23
C TRP A 147 -5.69 9.13 3.12
N THR A 148 -6.48 10.20 3.27
CA THR A 148 -7.48 10.58 2.25
C THR A 148 -6.86 10.93 0.90
N MET A 149 -5.67 11.57 0.87
CA MET A 149 -4.96 11.87 -0.37
C MET A 149 -4.56 10.59 -1.10
N LEU A 150 -4.02 9.61 -0.38
CA LEU A 150 -3.59 8.33 -0.92
C LEU A 150 -4.78 7.53 -1.47
N THR A 151 -5.85 7.38 -0.68
CA THR A 151 -7.00 6.56 -1.07
C THR A 151 -7.80 7.18 -2.23
N GLN A 152 -7.81 8.51 -2.36
CA GLN A 152 -8.49 9.22 -3.46
C GLN A 152 -7.62 9.38 -4.71
N ASN A 153 -6.32 9.09 -4.63
CA ASN A 153 -5.39 9.10 -5.76
C ASN A 153 -4.70 7.74 -5.91
N TYR A 154 -5.36 6.65 -5.51
CA TYR A 154 -4.76 5.33 -5.57
C TYR A 154 -4.61 4.88 -7.03
N VAL A 155 -3.36 4.58 -7.40
CA VAL A 155 -2.96 4.20 -8.74
C VAL A 155 -1.97 3.04 -8.72
N GLU A 156 -1.98 2.23 -9.77
CA GLU A 156 -1.04 1.14 -9.97
C GLU A 156 -0.17 1.38 -11.22
N ASN A 157 1.02 0.77 -11.25
CA ASN A 157 1.91 0.87 -12.40
C ASN A 157 1.36 0.01 -13.54
N ALA A 158 1.30 0.57 -14.75
CA ALA A 158 1.09 -0.22 -15.96
C ALA A 158 2.32 -1.10 -16.26
N GLU A 159 2.14 -2.11 -17.11
CA GLU A 159 3.21 -3.05 -17.50
C GLU A 159 4.41 -2.37 -18.16
N ASP A 160 4.21 -1.21 -18.80
CA ASP A 160 5.27 -0.44 -19.45
C ASP A 160 6.18 0.33 -18.47
N GLY A 161 5.83 0.39 -17.18
CA GLY A 161 6.57 1.11 -16.14
C GLY A 161 6.59 2.64 -16.28
N GLN A 162 5.90 3.19 -17.27
CA GLN A 162 5.82 4.63 -17.54
C GLN A 162 4.45 5.20 -17.18
N HIS A 163 3.39 4.47 -17.52
CA HIS A 163 2.03 4.86 -17.26
C HIS A 163 1.50 4.24 -15.96
N ILE A 164 0.38 4.80 -15.53
CA ILE A 164 -0.40 4.37 -14.38
C ILE A 164 -1.86 4.23 -14.78
N TYR A 165 -2.62 3.53 -13.97
CA TYR A 165 -4.07 3.45 -14.06
C TYR A 165 -4.67 3.50 -12.65
N TYR A 166 -5.94 3.87 -12.56
CA TYR A 166 -6.63 3.86 -11.27
C TYR A 166 -6.73 2.44 -10.72
N GLY A 167 -6.21 2.25 -9.53
CA GLY A 167 -6.32 0.99 -8.82
C GLY A 167 -7.60 0.91 -7.99
N LEU A 168 -7.88 -0.27 -7.47
CA LEU A 168 -8.93 -0.48 -6.47
C LEU A 168 -8.31 -0.36 -5.08
N ASP A 169 -8.89 0.45 -4.22
CA ASP A 169 -8.38 0.63 -2.86
C ASP A 169 -9.48 0.51 -1.80
N THR A 170 -9.12 -0.13 -0.70
CA THR A 170 -9.97 -0.26 0.50
C THR A 170 -9.60 0.73 1.58
N GLY A 171 -8.48 1.44 1.43
CA GLY A 171 -7.88 2.31 2.43
C GLY A 171 -7.29 1.59 3.64
N VAL A 172 -7.50 0.27 3.77
CA VAL A 172 -7.01 -0.55 4.88
C VAL A 172 -5.48 -0.59 4.89
N GLY A 173 -4.85 -0.70 3.72
CA GLY A 173 -3.40 -0.84 3.64
C GLY A 173 -2.68 0.40 4.14
N GLU A 174 -3.09 1.56 3.67
CA GLU A 174 -2.61 2.89 4.04
C GLU A 174 -2.86 3.11 5.53
N ALA A 175 -4.04 2.76 6.01
CA ALA A 175 -4.39 2.90 7.42
C ALA A 175 -3.52 2.04 8.34
N CYS A 176 -3.22 0.78 7.96
CA CYS A 176 -2.27 -0.04 8.73
C CYS A 176 -0.91 0.65 8.84
N VAL A 177 -0.40 1.22 7.75
CA VAL A 177 0.93 1.84 7.74
C VAL A 177 0.94 3.16 8.51
N LEU A 178 -0.14 3.93 8.45
CA LEU A 178 -0.25 5.27 9.05
C LEU A 178 -0.65 5.25 10.54
N TYR A 179 -1.63 4.45 10.92
CA TYR A 179 -2.19 4.43 12.28
C TYR A 179 -1.62 3.31 13.15
N GLY A 180 -1.09 2.25 12.54
CA GLY A 180 -0.57 1.08 13.26
C GLY A 180 -1.67 0.21 13.89
N GLY A 181 -1.27 -0.99 14.32
CA GLY A 181 -2.16 -1.92 15.02
C GLY A 181 -3.15 -2.63 14.09
N LEU A 182 -4.25 -3.11 14.68
CA LEU A 182 -5.38 -3.69 13.95
C LEU A 182 -6.33 -2.55 13.56
N VAL A 183 -6.54 -2.33 12.26
CA VAL A 183 -7.31 -1.21 11.72
C VAL A 183 -8.63 -1.67 11.11
N TRP A 184 -9.62 -0.77 11.15
CA TRP A 184 -10.95 -0.97 10.57
C TRP A 184 -11.33 0.20 9.66
N ILE A 185 -11.63 -0.11 8.41
CA ILE A 185 -12.26 0.82 7.46
C ILE A 185 -13.69 0.39 7.16
N ASP A 186 -14.65 1.29 7.36
CA ASP A 186 -16.05 1.14 6.95
C ASP A 186 -16.15 1.11 5.43
N GLU A 187 -16.97 0.21 4.90
CA GLU A 187 -17.22 0.10 3.46
C GLU A 187 -18.00 1.29 2.88
N GLY A 188 -18.63 2.10 3.74
CA GLY A 188 -19.43 3.25 3.34
C GLY A 188 -20.77 2.85 2.70
N VAL A 189 -21.58 3.83 2.29
CA VAL A 189 -22.85 3.57 1.59
C VAL A 189 -22.60 3.41 0.08
N GLY A 190 -21.63 4.12 -0.47
CA GLY A 190 -21.29 4.12 -1.89
C GLY A 190 -19.78 3.97 -2.15
N VAL A 191 -19.38 4.22 -3.38
CA VAL A 191 -17.96 4.31 -3.72
C VAL A 191 -17.45 5.67 -3.25
N GLY A 192 -16.32 5.67 -2.53
CA GLY A 192 -15.60 6.86 -2.11
C GLY A 192 -16.00 7.44 -0.75
N ASP A 193 -17.02 6.89 -0.08
CA ASP A 193 -17.55 7.41 1.19
C ASP A 193 -17.20 6.55 2.41
N GLY A 194 -16.40 5.49 2.22
CA GLY A 194 -15.81 4.69 3.30
C GLY A 194 -15.02 5.55 4.28
N ARG A 195 -14.88 5.07 5.52
CA ARG A 195 -14.30 5.87 6.62
C ARG A 195 -13.37 5.05 7.48
N TYR A 196 -12.29 5.67 7.91
CA TYR A 196 -11.48 5.14 8.99
C TYR A 196 -12.31 5.12 10.29
N LEU A 197 -12.59 3.93 10.82
CA LEU A 197 -13.34 3.78 12.07
C LEU A 197 -12.43 3.77 13.30
N GLY A 198 -11.19 3.30 13.14
CA GLY A 198 -10.23 3.28 14.23
C GLY A 198 -9.15 2.23 14.08
N SER A 199 -8.27 2.21 15.07
CA SER A 199 -7.28 1.17 15.27
C SER A 199 -7.25 0.75 16.73
N VAL A 200 -6.97 -0.52 16.96
CA VAL A 200 -6.78 -1.08 18.30
C VAL A 200 -5.37 -1.62 18.47
N PRO A 201 -4.72 -1.38 19.62
CA PRO A 201 -3.45 -2.00 19.94
C PRO A 201 -3.59 -3.52 19.96
N ALA A 202 -2.76 -4.20 19.18
CA ALA A 202 -2.77 -5.65 19.05
C ALA A 202 -1.68 -6.31 19.95
N ARG A 203 -1.59 -5.88 21.22
CA ARG A 203 -0.45 -6.18 22.11
C ARG A 203 -0.21 -7.67 22.35
N ASP A 204 -1.28 -8.45 22.38
CA ASP A 204 -1.23 -9.89 22.65
C ASP A 204 -1.56 -10.74 21.42
N LEU A 205 -1.67 -10.10 20.25
CA LEU A 205 -1.93 -10.78 18.98
C LEU A 205 -0.62 -11.00 18.23
N TRP A 206 -0.25 -12.27 18.08
CA TRP A 206 0.91 -12.66 17.27
C TRP A 206 0.46 -13.01 15.86
N VAL A 207 0.99 -12.28 14.88
CA VAL A 207 0.76 -12.57 13.46
C VAL A 207 2.01 -13.27 12.92
N VAL A 208 1.89 -14.57 12.65
CA VAL A 208 2.96 -15.33 12.00
C VAL A 208 2.75 -15.27 10.50
N THR A 209 3.69 -14.62 9.81
CA THR A 209 3.66 -14.51 8.35
C THR A 209 4.70 -15.43 7.73
N ALA A 210 4.28 -16.33 6.84
CA ALA A 210 5.17 -17.21 6.09
C ALA A 210 5.13 -16.85 4.59
N VAL A 211 6.31 -16.58 4.01
CA VAL A 211 6.45 -16.30 2.58
C VAL A 211 7.27 -17.42 1.97
N GLY A 212 6.61 -18.25 1.17
CA GLY A 212 7.23 -19.41 0.54
C GLY A 212 6.76 -19.58 -0.90
N LYS A 213 7.50 -20.40 -1.64
CA LYS A 213 6.99 -20.96 -2.90
C LYS A 213 5.79 -21.82 -2.54
N VAL A 214 4.62 -21.52 -3.10
CA VAL A 214 3.35 -22.21 -2.80
C VAL A 214 3.52 -23.72 -2.99
N GLU A 215 4.32 -24.13 -3.97
CA GLU A 215 4.64 -25.53 -4.27
C GLU A 215 5.42 -26.23 -3.15
N ARG A 216 6.22 -25.50 -2.36
CA ARG A 216 6.89 -26.02 -1.15
C ARG A 216 5.99 -26.00 0.08
N LEU A 217 5.13 -24.99 0.21
CA LEU A 217 4.19 -24.86 1.34
C LEU A 217 3.04 -25.87 1.27
N ALA A 218 2.59 -26.22 0.06
CA ALA A 218 1.55 -27.22 -0.17
C ALA A 218 2.02 -28.64 0.19
N GLY A 219 3.31 -28.94 0.09
CA GLY A 219 3.87 -30.28 0.35
C GLY A 219 4.43 -30.53 1.74
N GLU A 220 4.97 -29.50 2.41
CA GLU A 220 5.72 -29.70 3.67
C GLU A 220 4.99 -29.23 4.95
N ALA A 221 3.97 -28.36 4.87
CA ALA A 221 3.45 -27.68 6.07
C ALA A 221 2.06 -28.14 6.56
N MET A 222 1.28 -28.89 5.78
CA MET A 222 -0.05 -29.36 6.19
C MET A 222 -0.08 -30.89 6.33
N ARG A 223 0.55 -31.40 7.39
CA ARG A 223 0.33 -32.78 7.86
C ARG A 223 -0.71 -32.76 8.99
N ALA A 224 -1.98 -32.94 8.63
CA ALA A 224 -3.01 -33.30 9.59
C ALA A 224 -2.96 -34.82 9.81
N LEU A 225 -2.61 -35.25 11.03
CA LEU A 225 -2.65 -36.65 11.44
C LEU A 225 -3.80 -36.82 12.43
N GLY A 226 -4.84 -37.57 12.04
CA GLY A 226 -5.84 -38.07 12.98
C GLY A 226 -5.31 -39.32 13.68
N GLU A 227 -5.70 -39.55 14.93
CA GLU A 227 -5.43 -40.83 15.59
C GLU A 227 -5.97 -41.97 14.73
N ALA A 228 -5.10 -42.94 14.41
CA ALA A 228 -5.32 -44.09 13.53
C ALA A 228 -5.44 -43.83 12.01
N ALA A 229 -5.15 -42.63 11.49
CA ALA A 229 -5.05 -42.43 10.04
C ALA A 229 -3.70 -42.94 9.49
N ALA A 230 -3.72 -44.00 8.67
CA ALA A 230 -2.51 -44.59 8.08
C ALA A 230 -1.84 -43.71 6.99
N LYS A 231 -2.48 -42.62 6.55
CA LYS A 231 -1.99 -41.65 5.55
C LYS A 231 -2.50 -40.25 5.86
N GLY A 232 -1.64 -39.24 5.65
CA GLY A 232 -1.94 -37.83 5.88
C GLY A 232 -2.53 -37.14 4.65
N LEU A 233 -3.06 -35.92 4.84
CA LEU A 233 -3.37 -35.03 3.72
C LEU A 233 -2.09 -34.76 2.92
N GLY A 234 -2.10 -35.09 1.62
CA GLY A 234 -0.92 -34.98 0.73
C GLY A 234 -0.39 -36.31 0.19
N ASP A 235 -0.86 -37.46 0.68
CA ASP A 235 -0.40 -38.78 0.21
C ASP A 235 -1.13 -39.30 -1.05
N LYS A 236 -1.90 -38.44 -1.73
CA LYS A 236 -2.58 -38.75 -3.00
C LYS A 236 -1.88 -38.03 -4.14
N SER A 237 -1.49 -38.78 -5.17
CA SER A 237 -1.02 -38.22 -6.43
C SER A 237 -2.19 -37.63 -7.21
N GLU A 238 -1.92 -36.73 -8.16
CA GLU A 238 -2.94 -36.11 -9.02
C GLU A 238 -3.80 -37.17 -9.76
N ALA A 239 -3.21 -38.33 -10.09
CA ALA A 239 -3.92 -39.48 -10.67
C ALA A 239 -4.94 -40.14 -9.73
N ASP A 240 -4.77 -40.00 -8.40
CA ASP A 240 -5.69 -40.55 -7.39
C ASP A 240 -6.92 -39.65 -7.15
N VAL A 241 -6.96 -38.46 -7.77
CA VAL A 241 -8.01 -37.45 -7.60
C VAL A 241 -8.88 -37.30 -8.86
N VAL A 242 -8.38 -37.69 -10.04
CA VAL A 242 -9.04 -37.49 -11.34
C VAL A 242 -9.69 -38.78 -11.89
N ALA A 243 -9.88 -39.81 -11.07
CA ALA A 243 -10.67 -41.01 -11.40
C ALA A 243 -12.05 -40.96 -10.74
#